data_AF-A0A0R1DQD3-F1
#
_entry.id   AF-A0A0R1DQD3-F1
#
_cell.length_a   1.000
_cell.length_b   1.000
_cell.length_c   1.000
_cell.angle_alpha   90.00
_cell.angle_beta   90.00
_cell.angle_gamma   90.00
#
_symmetry.space_group_name_H-M   'P 1'
#
loop_
_entity.id
_entity.type
_entity.pdbx_description
1 polymer ?
#
loop_
_entity_poly.entity_id
_entity_poly.type
_entity_poly.pdbx_seq_one_letter_code
_entity_poly.pdbx_strand_id
1 'polypeptide(L)'
;MKASLLVCLILTTVFILNVSGSNSSSTEEGSQACRRSVQKNCSSSTKTCGRLGRANICQAFKNDCQRQLSNCGSKKFYRKVDLVLCRGLPIDVVRPCGSGQS
;
A
#
# COMPACT_ATOMS: atom_id res chain seq x y z
N MET A 1 -0.39 -18.83 -51.64
CA MET A 1 -1.25 -18.37 -50.52
C MET A 1 -0.99 -19.12 -49.20
N LYS A 2 0.24 -19.56 -48.90
CA LYS A 2 0.56 -20.31 -47.66
C LYS A 2 1.62 -19.62 -46.78
N ALA A 3 2.49 -18.80 -47.38
CA ALA A 3 3.52 -18.05 -46.67
C ALA A 3 2.94 -16.92 -45.79
N SER A 4 1.84 -16.27 -46.19
CA SER A 4 1.18 -15.22 -45.39
C SER A 4 0.65 -15.70 -44.04
N LEU A 5 0.16 -16.94 -43.95
CA LEU A 5 -0.40 -17.48 -42.69
C LEU A 5 0.70 -17.75 -41.66
N LEU A 6 1.88 -18.18 -42.12
CA LEU A 6 3.03 -18.46 -41.26
C LEU A 6 3.61 -17.17 -40.65
N VAL A 7 3.64 -16.07 -41.42
CA VAL A 7 4.09 -14.76 -40.93
C VAL A 7 3.18 -14.24 -39.82
N CYS A 8 1.85 -14.38 -39.95
CA CYS A 8 0.91 -13.97 -38.91
C CYS A 8 1.04 -14.78 -37.61
N LEU A 9 1.32 -16.09 -37.71
CA LEU A 9 1.49 -16.96 -36.52
C LEU A 9 2.79 -16.68 -35.75
N ILE A 10 3.86 -16.29 -36.46
CA ILE A 10 5.12 -15.91 -35.82
C ILE A 10 4.98 -14.54 -35.11
N LEU A 11 4.25 -13.60 -35.69
CA LEU A 11 4.00 -12.28 -35.07
C LEU A 11 3.16 -12.37 -33.80
N THR A 12 2.15 -13.25 -33.75
CA THR A 12 1.30 -13.40 -32.54
C THR A 12 2.02 -14.09 -31.39
N THR A 13 2.89 -15.07 -31.67
CA THR A 13 3.64 -15.80 -30.64
C THR A 13 4.70 -14.95 -29.94
N VAL A 14 5.35 -14.03 -30.65
CA VAL A 14 6.29 -13.05 -30.06
C VAL A 14 5.59 -12.07 -29.10
N PHE A 15 4.31 -11.75 -29.37
CA PHE A 15 3.54 -10.83 -28.52
C PHE A 15 3.15 -11.45 -27.16
N ILE A 16 2.88 -12.76 -27.12
CA ILE A 16 2.46 -13.45 -25.88
C ILE A 16 3.63 -13.69 -24.93
N LEU A 17 4.85 -13.89 -25.44
CA LEU A 17 6.04 -14.16 -24.61
C LEU A 17 6.59 -12.91 -23.88
N ASN A 18 6.15 -11.70 -24.23
CA ASN A 18 6.51 -10.47 -23.51
C ASN A 18 5.59 -10.15 -22.31
N VAL A 19 4.52 -10.93 -22.08
CA VAL A 19 3.47 -10.67 -21.06
C VAL A 19 3.63 -11.55 -19.80
N SER A 20 4.75 -12.24 -19.61
CA SER A 20 4.99 -13.03 -18.39
C SER A 20 6.37 -12.76 -17.80
N GLY A 21 6.62 -11.48 -17.52
CA GLY A 21 7.57 -11.08 -16.49
C GLY A 21 6.78 -10.71 -15.24
N SER A 22 6.49 -11.66 -14.35
CA SER A 22 6.13 -11.37 -12.95
C SER A 22 7.36 -10.83 -12.22
N ASN A 23 7.83 -9.67 -12.67
CA ASN A 23 8.81 -8.90 -11.94
C ASN A 23 8.08 -8.26 -10.76
N SER A 24 8.45 -8.66 -9.57
CA SER A 24 8.20 -7.96 -8.31
C SER A 24 8.99 -6.64 -8.30
N SER A 25 8.73 -5.78 -9.28
CA SER A 25 9.07 -4.38 -9.21
C SER A 25 7.92 -3.69 -8.49
N SER A 26 8.22 -2.97 -7.42
CA SER A 26 7.28 -2.07 -6.75
C SER A 26 6.91 -0.93 -7.71
N THR A 27 6.03 -1.23 -8.66
CA THR A 27 5.44 -0.33 -9.64
C THR A 27 4.18 0.29 -9.06
N GLU A 28 3.79 1.45 -9.60
CA GLU A 28 2.54 2.16 -9.27
C GLU A 28 1.31 1.21 -9.27
N GLU A 29 1.34 0.15 -10.09
CA GLU A 29 0.31 -0.90 -10.16
C GLU A 29 0.14 -1.68 -8.85
N GLY A 30 1.24 -2.06 -8.18
CA GLY A 30 1.18 -2.74 -6.88
C GLY A 30 0.58 -1.85 -5.79
N SER A 31 0.88 -0.55 -5.83
CA SER A 31 0.29 0.44 -4.93
C SER A 31 -1.21 0.62 -5.18
N GLN A 32 -1.63 0.56 -6.45
CA GLN A 32 -3.04 0.66 -6.85
C GLN A 32 -3.84 -0.59 -6.46
N ALA A 33 -3.27 -1.79 -6.63
CA ALA A 33 -3.86 -3.04 -6.16
C ALA A 33 -4.05 -3.04 -4.64
N CYS A 34 -3.04 -2.58 -3.90
CA CYS A 34 -3.14 -2.41 -2.44
C CYS A 34 -4.26 -1.44 -2.05
N ARG A 35 -4.32 -0.26 -2.68
CA ARG A 35 -5.38 0.73 -2.40
C ARG A 35 -6.78 0.16 -2.62
N ARG A 36 -7.00 -0.55 -3.74
CA ARG A 36 -8.28 -1.20 -4.05
C ARG A 36 -8.63 -2.27 -3.01
N SER A 37 -7.66 -3.07 -2.58
CA SER A 37 -7.86 -4.11 -1.55
C SER A 37 -8.23 -3.51 -0.19
N VAL A 38 -7.52 -2.46 0.24
CA VAL A 38 -7.80 -1.77 1.50
C VAL A 38 -9.17 -1.09 1.47
N GLN A 39 -9.52 -0.42 0.37
CA GLN A 39 -10.83 0.22 0.23
C GLN A 39 -11.98 -0.79 0.25
N LYS A 40 -11.81 -1.94 -0.42
CA LYS A 40 -12.83 -3.01 -0.45
C LYS A 40 -13.12 -3.59 0.94
N ASN A 41 -12.09 -3.70 1.79
CA ASN A 41 -12.20 -4.26 3.13
C ASN A 41 -12.32 -3.19 4.23
N CYS A 42 -12.50 -1.92 3.84
CA CYS A 42 -12.55 -0.83 4.80
C CYS A 42 -13.92 -0.78 5.51
N SER A 43 -13.96 -1.27 6.75
CA SER A 43 -15.12 -1.16 7.63
C SER A 43 -14.86 -0.30 8.88
N SER A 44 -13.59 0.08 9.13
CA SER A 44 -13.21 0.83 10.33
C SER A 44 -13.52 2.32 10.18
N SER A 45 -14.27 2.87 11.13
CA SER A 45 -14.52 4.31 11.29
C SER A 45 -13.83 4.90 12.53
N THR A 46 -13.18 4.06 13.33
CA THR A 46 -12.55 4.42 14.60
C THR A 46 -11.14 4.95 14.39
N LYS A 47 -10.81 6.09 15.02
CA LYS A 47 -9.46 6.66 15.05
C LYS A 47 -8.42 5.58 15.38
N THR A 48 -7.28 5.59 14.69
CA THR A 48 -6.16 4.69 14.99
C THR A 48 -4.86 5.44 15.15
N CYS A 49 -3.89 4.82 15.83
CA CYS A 49 -2.54 5.31 15.95
C CYS A 49 -1.59 4.38 15.19
N GLY A 50 -0.69 4.97 14.41
CA GLY A 50 0.35 4.23 13.70
C GLY A 50 1.73 4.76 14.04
N ARG A 51 2.67 3.87 14.38
CA ARG A 51 4.09 4.19 14.55
C ARG A 51 4.84 3.99 13.24
N LEU A 52 5.59 5.01 12.83
CA LEU A 52 6.38 5.00 11.60
C LEU A 52 7.69 4.22 11.80
N GLY A 53 7.80 3.06 11.14
CA GLY A 53 9.00 2.23 11.18
C GLY A 53 9.46 1.87 12.60
N ARG A 54 10.76 2.06 12.87
CA ARG A 54 11.39 1.81 14.18
C ARG A 54 11.57 3.09 15.02
N ALA A 55 11.44 4.27 14.43
CA ALA A 55 11.60 5.53 15.16
C ALA A 55 10.46 5.73 16.18
N ASN A 56 10.66 6.57 17.19
CA ASN A 56 9.61 6.93 18.15
C ASN A 56 8.67 8.01 17.57
N ILE A 57 8.17 7.77 16.36
CA ILE A 57 7.35 8.72 15.60
C ILE A 57 5.99 8.08 15.36
N CYS A 58 4.93 8.77 15.75
CA CYS A 58 3.55 8.35 15.61
C CYS A 58 2.74 9.33 14.76
N GLN A 59 1.69 8.80 14.14
CA GLN A 59 0.68 9.57 13.43
C GLN A 59 -0.70 9.02 13.80
N ALA A 60 -1.61 9.92 14.11
CA ALA A 60 -3.01 9.57 14.25
C ALA A 60 -3.67 9.52 12.87
N PHE A 61 -4.45 8.47 12.62
CA PHE A 61 -5.23 8.31 11.40
C PHE A 61 -6.71 8.37 11.72
N LYS A 62 -7.53 8.87 10.79
CA LYS A 62 -8.99 8.91 10.95
C LYS A 62 -9.55 7.51 11.21
N ASN A 63 -8.99 6.50 10.55
CA ASN A 63 -9.34 5.11 10.75
C ASN A 63 -8.21 4.15 10.37
N ASP A 64 -8.40 2.84 10.61
CA ASP A 64 -7.39 1.84 10.26
C ASP A 64 -7.15 1.76 8.74
N CYS A 65 -8.17 2.05 7.94
CA CYS A 65 -8.05 2.02 6.48
C CYS A 65 -7.07 3.09 5.98
N GLN A 66 -7.14 4.32 6.49
CA GLN A 66 -6.18 5.37 6.13
C GLN A 66 -4.74 4.99 6.49
N ARG A 67 -4.53 4.34 7.63
CA ARG A 67 -3.22 3.81 8.01
C ARG A 67 -2.74 2.77 6.99
N GLN A 68 -3.59 1.81 6.63
CA GLN A 68 -3.26 0.79 5.63
C GLN A 68 -3.02 1.38 4.23
N LEU A 69 -3.83 2.36 3.82
CA LEU A 69 -3.65 3.10 2.57
C LEU A 69 -2.30 3.82 2.52
N SER A 70 -1.86 4.37 3.66
CA SER A 70 -0.54 4.99 3.80
C SER A 70 0.60 3.97 3.64
N ASN A 71 0.36 2.71 4.00
CA ASN A 71 1.31 1.61 3.84
C ASN A 71 1.34 1.02 2.42
N CYS A 72 0.37 1.35 1.56
CA CYS A 72 0.39 0.91 0.16
C CYS A 72 1.51 1.56 -0.66
N GLY A 73 2.10 2.64 -0.17
CA GLY A 73 3.29 3.25 -0.76
C GLY A 73 4.59 2.64 -0.23
N SER A 74 5.68 2.80 -0.97
CA SER A 74 7.00 2.24 -0.64
C SER A 74 7.82 3.08 0.35
N LYS A 75 7.42 4.32 0.64
CA LYS A 75 8.25 5.28 1.41
C LYS A 75 7.97 5.30 2.92
N LYS A 76 6.77 4.94 3.37
CA LYS A 76 6.35 5.07 4.77
C LYS A 76 5.56 3.84 5.18
N PHE A 77 5.98 3.21 6.28
CA PHE A 77 5.30 2.06 6.85
C PHE A 77 4.90 2.33 8.29
N TYR A 78 3.59 2.32 8.55
CA TYR A 78 2.99 2.54 9.84
C TYR A 78 2.49 1.22 10.45
N ARG A 79 3.11 0.84 11.57
CA ARG A 79 2.63 -0.27 12.41
C ARG A 79 1.50 0.23 13.30
N LYS A 80 0.38 -0.49 13.38
CA LYS A 80 -0.69 -0.19 14.33
C LYS A 80 -0.15 -0.27 15.75
N VAL A 81 -0.44 0.73 16.56
CA VAL A 81 -0.07 0.78 17.98
C VAL A 81 -1.26 1.30 18.80
N ASP A 82 -1.09 1.31 20.12
CA ASP A 82 -2.12 1.79 21.03
C ASP A 82 -2.47 3.28 20.80
N LEU A 83 -3.75 3.62 20.93
CA LEU A 83 -4.26 4.99 20.78
C LEU A 83 -3.65 5.96 21.79
N VAL A 84 -3.26 5.49 22.97
CA VAL A 84 -2.62 6.31 24.03
C VAL A 84 -1.33 6.96 23.51
N LEU A 85 -0.58 6.31 22.62
CA LEU A 85 0.64 6.88 22.01
C LEU A 85 0.36 8.07 21.09
N CYS A 86 -0.87 8.20 20.58
CA CYS A 86 -1.32 9.34 19.77
C CYS A 86 -2.27 10.27 20.54
N ARG A 87 -2.32 10.19 21.87
CA ARG A 87 -3.21 11.04 22.68
C ARG A 87 -2.82 12.52 22.49
N GLY A 88 -3.79 13.34 22.13
CA GLY A 88 -3.57 14.77 21.83
C GLY A 88 -2.93 15.05 20.46
N LEU A 89 -2.56 14.03 19.68
CA LEU A 89 -2.06 14.24 18.31
C LEU A 89 -3.23 14.53 17.36
N PRO A 90 -3.12 15.59 16.52
CA PRO A 90 -4.04 15.82 15.42
C PRO A 90 -3.94 14.72 14.37
N ILE A 91 -5.04 14.48 13.65
CA ILE A 91 -5.09 13.51 12.56
C ILE A 91 -4.14 13.94 11.45
N ASP A 92 -3.45 12.96 10.85
CA ASP A 92 -2.51 13.13 9.74
C ASP A 92 -1.27 13.98 10.05
N VAL A 93 -1.00 14.25 11.33
CA VAL A 93 0.22 14.94 11.76
C VAL A 93 1.19 13.96 12.40
N VAL A 94 2.41 13.98 11.87
CA VAL A 94 3.53 13.18 12.35
C VAL A 94 4.19 13.88 13.55
N ARG A 95 4.26 13.20 14.69
CA ARG A 95 4.90 13.72 15.91
C ARG A 95 5.62 12.60 16.66
N PRO A 96 6.51 12.92 17.62
CA PRO A 96 6.99 11.92 18.55
C PRO A 96 5.81 11.18 19.21
N CYS A 97 5.89 9.87 19.34
CA CYS A 97 4.88 9.12 20.09
C CYS A 97 4.87 9.60 21.53
N GLY A 98 3.68 9.73 22.11
CA GLY A 98 3.53 10.00 23.54
C GLY A 98 4.08 8.86 24.39
N SER A 99 4.29 9.13 25.67
CA SER A 99 4.57 8.12 26.67
C SER A 99 3.30 7.33 26.90
N GLY A 100 3.16 6.18 26.23
CA GLY A 100 2.07 5.24 26.50
C GLY A 100 2.23 4.72 27.92
N GLN A 101 1.60 5.38 28.89
CA GLN A 101 1.42 4.81 30.22
C GLN A 101 0.40 3.69 30.07
N SER A 102 0.92 2.46 30.06
CA SER A 102 0.17 1.21 30.20
C SER A 102 -0.47 1.14 31.58
#